data_AF-A0A7R9EF49-F1
#
_entry.id   AF-A0A7R9EF49-F1
#
_cell.length_a   1.000
_cell.length_b   1.000
_cell.length_c   1.000
_cell.angle_alpha   90.00
_cell.angle_beta   90.00
_cell.angle_gamma   90.00
#
_symmetry.space_group_name_H-M   'P 1'
#
loop_
_entity.id
_entity.type
_entity.pdbx_description
1 polymer ?
#
loop_
_entity_poly.entity_id
_entity_poly.type
_entity_poly.pdbx_seq_one_letter_code
_entity_poly.pdbx_strand_id
1 'polypeptide(L)'
;MKSKRQPRLAQEFHIDYQGELQNNTADGSNDALNEVKLCRDRGMNPGPTAQKSDTLPLDHQTKDPLKAEAAKVVPTANNGSSELVRVHHFKCKLAFCKTIADECQPFLQRFQTSKPMTPYLFEAVEKLLRYLMNRCVKPDLMKCTGPKLLSIDTKKSENLILSKNIDIGFATKRLLGETAITVTERQKLEFIHECRSMLTTMIAKLQEKSPLKQKAVRGLSSLDPCVIQHSPQLAQKRFSFLLEELNHANIINDVLAENAKKEYLHFCNLKKSELQEIFRPCDQFSDEVGLDTIYGSFLIGEANYKHLWEVIKICLVLSHGNATVEGGFSVNKSLLVENMHEKTVIAQRHIHDEIQEAGGIKNIHISKKMLDYVRGARKRYHEYLEMKKQEKSEKDKKKAEKRKLDIQVKDLEGERKKLMMATEEKREAIDVELQELKKKQASLY
;
A
#
# COMPACT_ATOMS: atom_id res chain seq x y z
N MET A 1 5.29 -51.05 21.45
CA MET A 1 4.04 -51.16 20.66
C MET A 1 3.33 -49.82 20.69
N LYS A 2 2.92 -49.34 19.51
CA LYS A 2 2.36 -48.00 19.27
C LYS A 2 0.98 -47.85 19.92
N SER A 3 0.76 -46.76 20.66
CA SER A 3 -0.57 -46.23 20.94
C SER A 3 -0.63 -44.81 20.36
N LYS A 4 -1.31 -44.68 19.22
CA LYS A 4 -1.74 -43.41 18.60
C LYS A 4 -3.24 -43.27 18.86
N ARG A 5 -3.68 -42.10 19.34
CA ARG A 5 -4.94 -41.39 18.98
C ARG A 5 -5.09 -40.13 19.86
N GLN A 6 -4.74 -38.97 19.31
CA GLN A 6 -5.64 -37.88 18.85
C GLN A 6 -6.16 -36.97 19.98
N PRO A 7 -5.78 -35.67 20.01
CA PRO A 7 -6.54 -34.66 20.73
C PRO A 7 -7.69 -34.12 19.86
N ARG A 8 -8.88 -34.01 20.47
CA ARG A 8 -10.08 -33.39 19.92
C ARG A 8 -9.87 -31.88 19.86
N LEU A 9 -9.90 -31.30 18.66
CA LEU A 9 -10.12 -29.87 18.45
C LEU A 9 -11.14 -29.74 17.31
N ALA A 10 -12.41 -29.77 17.71
CA ALA A 10 -13.52 -29.29 16.91
C ALA A 10 -14.42 -28.55 17.90
N GLN A 11 -14.12 -27.27 18.12
CA GLN A 11 -15.07 -26.34 18.72
C GLN A 11 -15.41 -25.30 17.66
N GLU A 12 -16.70 -25.31 17.37
CA GLU A 12 -17.50 -24.51 16.45
C GLU A 12 -17.11 -23.02 16.47
N PHE A 13 -16.69 -22.51 15.31
CA PHE A 13 -16.78 -21.08 15.00
C PHE A 13 -18.09 -20.86 14.23
N HIS A 14 -19.15 -20.52 14.95
CA HIS A 14 -20.37 -19.94 14.38
C HIS A 14 -20.28 -18.43 14.54
N ILE A 15 -20.11 -17.71 13.44
CA ILE A 15 -20.40 -16.28 13.38
C ILE A 15 -21.88 -16.19 12.98
N ASP A 16 -22.75 -16.01 13.97
CA ASP A 16 -24.16 -15.67 13.74
C ASP A 16 -24.24 -14.23 13.20
N TYR A 17 -24.24 -14.09 11.88
CA TYR A 17 -24.74 -12.89 11.20
C TYR A 17 -26.26 -13.03 11.05
N GLN A 18 -27.00 -12.74 12.12
CA GLN A 18 -28.41 -12.34 12.02
C GLN A 18 -28.51 -10.87 12.38
N GLY A 19 -28.72 -10.03 11.36
CA GLY A 19 -28.86 -8.58 11.48
C GLY A 19 -29.63 -8.04 10.28
N GLU A 20 -30.94 -7.93 10.50
CA GLU A 20 -32.01 -7.27 9.75
C GLU A 20 -31.58 -6.24 8.68
N LEU A 21 -31.97 -6.53 7.43
CA LEU A 21 -32.16 -5.52 6.40
C LEU A 21 -33.43 -4.71 6.75
N GLN A 22 -33.26 -3.62 7.49
CA GLN A 22 -34.23 -2.53 7.50
C GLN A 22 -33.63 -1.27 6.87
N ASN A 23 -34.44 -0.70 5.98
CA ASN A 23 -34.17 0.46 5.14
C ASN A 23 -33.57 1.63 5.91
N ASN A 24 -32.40 2.10 5.48
CA ASN A 24 -32.02 3.50 5.60
C ASN A 24 -31.32 3.95 4.32
N THR A 25 -32.10 4.59 3.46
CA THR A 25 -31.64 5.43 2.37
C THR A 25 -31.06 6.73 2.94
N ALA A 26 -29.75 6.83 3.09
CA ALA A 26 -28.96 8.06 2.91
C ALA A 26 -27.48 7.80 3.23
N ASP A 27 -26.62 8.27 2.32
CA ASP A 27 -25.18 8.51 2.48
C ASP A 27 -24.21 7.29 2.48
N GLY A 28 -24.26 6.49 1.42
CA GLY A 28 -23.24 5.49 1.08
C GLY A 28 -21.94 6.05 0.47
N SER A 29 -21.63 7.33 0.70
CA SER A 29 -20.45 8.00 0.12
C SER A 29 -19.23 7.99 1.05
N ASN A 30 -19.43 7.86 2.37
CA ASN A 30 -18.36 8.14 3.35
C ASN A 30 -17.55 6.91 3.80
N ASP A 31 -18.12 5.70 3.79
CA ASP A 31 -17.43 4.51 4.33
C ASP A 31 -16.33 3.98 3.39
N ALA A 32 -16.57 4.00 2.07
CA ALA A 32 -15.53 3.68 1.09
C ALA A 32 -14.40 4.73 1.04
N LEU A 33 -14.64 5.95 1.55
CA LEU A 33 -13.65 7.02 1.63
C LEU A 33 -12.68 6.85 2.81
N ASN A 34 -13.05 6.08 3.83
CA ASN A 34 -12.22 5.84 5.02
C ASN A 34 -11.25 4.66 4.85
N GLU A 35 -11.64 3.55 4.22
CA GLU A 35 -10.68 2.48 3.85
C GLU A 35 -9.67 2.96 2.80
N VAL A 36 -10.09 3.83 1.88
CA VAL A 36 -9.20 4.39 0.84
C VAL A 36 -8.17 5.38 1.41
N LYS A 37 -8.42 5.99 2.58
CA LYS A 37 -7.45 6.92 3.20
C LYS A 37 -6.22 6.20 3.78
N LEU A 38 -6.34 4.94 4.20
CA LEU A 38 -5.20 4.17 4.73
C LEU A 38 -4.29 3.63 3.61
N CYS A 39 -4.84 3.34 2.43
CA CYS A 39 -4.13 2.74 1.28
C CYS A 39 -3.59 3.72 0.23
N ARG A 40 -3.62 5.05 0.48
CA ARG A 40 -3.23 6.06 -0.55
C ARG A 40 -1.72 6.22 -0.75
N ASP A 41 -0.89 5.73 0.15
CA ASP A 41 0.57 5.78 -0.01
C ASP A 41 1.12 4.43 -0.47
N ARG A 42 0.95 4.15 -1.77
CA ARG A 42 1.55 3.00 -2.43
C ARG A 42 3.06 3.17 -2.50
N GLY A 43 3.77 2.35 -1.72
CA GLY A 43 5.21 2.08 -1.90
C GLY A 43 5.47 1.37 -3.23
N MET A 44 6.74 1.41 -3.67
CA MET A 44 7.20 0.98 -5.00
C MET A 44 6.47 -0.26 -5.56
N ASN A 45 5.93 -0.10 -6.77
CA ASN A 45 5.38 -1.19 -7.58
C ASN A 45 6.51 -2.16 -7.96
N PRO A 46 6.54 -3.42 -7.50
CA PRO A 46 7.35 -4.42 -8.14
C PRO A 46 6.58 -4.90 -9.36
N GLY A 47 6.82 -4.28 -10.52
CA GLY A 47 6.44 -4.91 -11.78
C GLY A 47 7.16 -6.27 -11.95
N PRO A 48 6.77 -7.09 -12.92
CA PRO A 48 7.36 -8.41 -13.20
C PRO A 48 8.78 -8.32 -13.80
N THR A 49 9.64 -7.50 -13.22
CA THR A 49 10.99 -7.20 -13.71
C THR A 49 12.10 -7.76 -12.82
N ALA A 50 11.79 -8.21 -11.60
CA ALA A 50 12.79 -8.76 -10.67
C ALA A 50 12.96 -10.29 -10.75
N GLN A 51 12.11 -11.01 -11.49
CA GLN A 51 12.24 -12.47 -11.70
C GLN A 51 12.69 -12.86 -13.12
N LYS A 52 12.89 -11.90 -14.03
CA LYS A 52 13.45 -12.18 -15.37
C LYS A 52 14.98 -12.09 -15.45
N SER A 53 15.67 -11.65 -14.39
CA SER A 53 17.14 -11.65 -14.37
C SER A 53 17.74 -12.98 -13.96
N ASP A 54 16.99 -13.83 -13.25
CA ASP A 54 17.55 -15.01 -12.55
C ASP A 54 17.22 -16.33 -13.26
N THR A 55 16.52 -16.29 -14.40
CA THR A 55 16.30 -17.44 -15.29
C THR A 55 16.68 -17.11 -16.72
N LEU A 56 17.98 -16.85 -16.95
CA LEU A 56 18.58 -17.18 -18.25
C LEU A 56 19.21 -18.57 -18.11
N PRO A 57 18.65 -19.61 -18.74
CA PRO A 57 19.38 -20.84 -18.96
C PRO A 57 20.63 -20.47 -19.76
N LEU A 58 21.80 -20.86 -19.25
CA LEU A 58 23.01 -21.01 -20.05
C LEU A 58 22.76 -22.18 -21.00
N ASP A 59 21.97 -21.96 -22.05
CA ASP A 59 21.92 -22.89 -23.15
C ASP A 59 21.75 -22.17 -24.48
N HIS A 60 22.46 -22.71 -25.46
CA HIS A 60 22.77 -22.10 -26.73
C HIS A 60 21.51 -21.78 -27.56
N GLN A 61 21.56 -20.66 -28.28
CA GLN A 61 20.64 -20.26 -29.36
C GLN A 61 19.24 -19.72 -28.96
N THR A 62 19.20 -18.56 -28.31
CA THR A 62 18.09 -17.61 -28.54
C THR A 62 18.67 -16.21 -28.74
N LYS A 63 18.17 -15.50 -29.76
CA LYS A 63 18.64 -14.16 -30.15
C LYS A 63 18.29 -13.16 -29.05
N ASP A 64 19.31 -12.81 -28.28
CA ASP A 64 19.28 -11.86 -27.18
C ASP A 64 18.87 -10.45 -27.66
N PRO A 65 17.76 -9.85 -27.14
CA PRO A 65 17.39 -8.48 -27.42
C PRO A 65 18.49 -7.47 -27.03
N LEU A 66 19.34 -7.82 -26.05
CA LEU A 66 20.49 -6.99 -25.63
C LEU A 66 21.64 -6.99 -26.65
N LYS A 67 21.79 -8.06 -27.44
CA LYS A 67 22.71 -8.05 -28.60
C LYS A 67 22.16 -7.21 -29.76
N ALA A 68 20.85 -7.13 -29.93
CA ALA A 68 20.26 -6.37 -31.04
C ALA A 68 20.43 -4.85 -30.87
N GLU A 69 20.46 -4.35 -29.63
CA GLU A 69 20.70 -2.93 -29.34
C GLU A 69 22.20 -2.59 -29.34
N ALA A 70 23.05 -3.52 -28.89
CA ALA A 70 24.50 -3.42 -29.05
C ALA A 70 24.98 -3.56 -30.51
N ALA A 71 24.25 -4.29 -31.36
CA ALA A 71 24.59 -4.52 -32.77
C ALA A 71 24.10 -3.40 -33.72
N LYS A 72 23.25 -2.48 -33.26
CA LYS A 72 22.86 -1.29 -34.04
C LYS A 72 23.95 -0.21 -34.07
N VAL A 73 25.00 -0.38 -33.27
CA VAL A 73 26.15 0.52 -33.22
C VAL A 73 27.29 -0.10 -34.02
N VAL A 74 27.26 0.10 -35.34
CA VAL A 74 28.39 -0.19 -36.21
C VAL A 74 29.31 1.04 -36.20
N PRO A 75 30.58 0.94 -35.76
CA PRO A 75 31.46 2.10 -35.70
C PRO A 75 31.89 2.49 -37.12
N THR A 76 31.39 3.63 -37.62
CA THR A 76 31.99 4.32 -38.76
C THR A 76 33.22 5.11 -38.30
N ALA A 77 34.30 5.02 -39.07
CA ALA A 77 35.70 5.29 -38.73
C ALA A 77 36.06 6.68 -38.15
N ASN A 78 35.12 7.63 -38.02
CA ASN A 78 35.40 8.98 -37.52
C ASN A 78 34.83 9.30 -36.12
N ASN A 79 34.11 8.38 -35.46
CA ASN A 79 33.46 8.63 -34.14
C ASN A 79 33.84 7.65 -33.00
N GLY A 80 34.82 6.76 -33.22
CA GLY A 80 35.06 5.58 -32.37
C GLY A 80 35.26 5.86 -30.87
N SER A 81 35.99 6.91 -30.48
CA SER A 81 36.31 7.18 -29.06
C SER A 81 35.09 7.63 -28.23
N SER A 82 34.23 8.48 -28.80
CA SER A 82 33.01 8.99 -28.15
C SER A 82 32.02 7.86 -27.86
N GLU A 83 31.85 6.97 -28.82
CA GLU A 83 30.88 5.87 -28.73
C GLU A 83 31.32 4.79 -27.73
N LEU A 84 32.62 4.46 -27.73
CA LEU A 84 33.25 3.59 -26.73
C LEU A 84 33.08 4.12 -25.30
N VAL A 85 33.24 5.43 -25.09
CA VAL A 85 33.02 6.07 -23.77
C VAL A 85 31.56 6.01 -23.35
N ARG A 86 30.60 6.19 -24.27
CA ARG A 86 29.16 6.07 -23.97
C ARG A 86 28.79 4.65 -23.53
N VAL A 87 29.28 3.64 -24.24
CA VAL A 87 29.05 2.22 -23.88
C VAL A 87 29.67 1.89 -22.51
N HIS A 88 30.86 2.40 -22.22
CA HIS A 88 31.51 2.24 -20.93
C HIS A 88 30.73 2.89 -19.78
N HIS A 89 30.27 4.14 -19.96
CA HIS A 89 29.40 4.81 -18.99
C HIS A 89 28.10 4.04 -18.76
N PHE A 90 27.50 3.47 -19.81
CA PHE A 90 26.29 2.64 -19.67
C PHE A 90 26.55 1.38 -18.83
N LYS A 91 27.68 0.70 -19.03
CA LYS A 91 28.08 -0.44 -18.17
C LYS A 91 28.25 -0.02 -16.71
N CYS A 92 28.87 1.14 -16.46
CA CYS A 92 29.01 1.68 -15.12
C CYS A 92 27.64 1.98 -14.47
N LYS A 93 26.70 2.58 -15.23
CA LYS A 93 25.32 2.81 -14.78
C LYS A 93 24.62 1.51 -14.41
N LEU A 94 24.71 0.48 -15.26
CA LEU A 94 24.10 -0.82 -14.98
C LEU A 94 24.67 -1.47 -13.71
N ALA A 95 26.00 -1.45 -13.54
CA ALA A 95 26.65 -1.98 -12.34
C ALA A 95 26.23 -1.25 -11.06
N PHE A 96 26.08 0.07 -11.15
CA PHE A 96 25.58 0.88 -10.04
C PHE A 96 24.11 0.58 -9.72
N CYS A 97 23.24 0.58 -10.73
CA CYS A 97 21.83 0.24 -10.56
C CYS A 97 21.64 -1.16 -9.96
N LYS A 98 22.43 -2.14 -10.42
CA LYS A 98 22.42 -3.50 -9.85
C LYS A 98 22.77 -3.49 -8.37
N THR A 99 23.81 -2.76 -7.98
CA THR A 99 24.21 -2.65 -6.57
C THR A 99 23.07 -2.09 -5.70
N ILE A 100 22.37 -1.07 -6.18
CA ILE A 100 21.22 -0.48 -5.46
C ILE A 100 20.02 -1.45 -5.44
N ALA A 101 19.79 -2.18 -6.53
CA ALA A 101 18.74 -3.19 -6.61
C ALA A 101 19.00 -4.32 -5.60
N ASP A 102 20.23 -4.81 -5.50
CA ASP A 102 20.66 -5.85 -4.55
C ASP A 102 20.45 -5.39 -3.09
N GLU A 103 20.57 -4.10 -2.79
CA GLU A 103 20.26 -3.54 -1.46
C GLU A 103 18.75 -3.46 -1.18
N CYS A 104 17.94 -3.24 -2.20
CA CYS A 104 16.48 -3.16 -2.06
C CYS A 104 15.82 -4.54 -2.03
N GLN A 105 16.45 -5.54 -2.67
CA GLN A 105 15.90 -6.87 -2.85
C GLN A 105 15.53 -7.59 -1.53
N PRO A 106 16.36 -7.59 -0.46
CA PRO A 106 15.99 -8.22 0.80
C PRO A 106 14.72 -7.64 1.41
N PHE A 107 14.52 -6.33 1.28
CA PHE A 107 13.27 -5.68 1.70
C PHE A 107 12.10 -6.20 0.87
N LEU A 108 12.20 -6.16 -0.46
CA LEU A 108 11.12 -6.59 -1.35
C LEU A 108 10.74 -8.06 -1.14
N GLN A 109 11.72 -8.96 -1.03
CA GLN A 109 11.48 -10.40 -0.82
C GLN A 109 10.83 -10.68 0.53
N ARG A 110 11.26 -9.99 1.60
CA ARG A 110 10.73 -10.21 2.95
C ARG A 110 9.22 -9.97 3.06
N PHE A 111 8.67 -9.04 2.28
CA PHE A 111 7.23 -8.73 2.29
C PHE A 111 6.43 -9.46 1.21
N GLN A 112 7.07 -10.33 0.41
CA GLN A 112 6.40 -11.22 -0.55
C GLN A 112 5.91 -12.50 0.11
N THR A 113 5.04 -12.36 1.11
CA THR A 113 4.49 -13.49 1.87
C THR A 113 3.06 -13.20 2.33
N SER A 114 2.27 -14.25 2.52
CA SER A 114 0.92 -14.19 3.13
C SER A 114 0.96 -14.10 4.66
N LYS A 115 2.15 -14.27 5.26
CA LYS A 115 2.34 -14.18 6.71
C LYS A 115 2.19 -12.75 7.21
N PRO A 116 1.78 -12.53 8.47
CA PRO A 116 1.59 -11.19 9.01
C PRO A 116 2.95 -10.49 9.22
N MET A 117 3.34 -9.62 8.28
CA MET A 117 4.64 -8.92 8.34
C MET A 117 4.55 -7.47 8.82
N THR A 118 3.34 -6.96 9.04
CA THR A 118 3.09 -5.58 9.45
C THR A 118 3.93 -5.13 10.66
N PRO A 119 4.13 -5.95 11.72
CA PRO A 119 4.99 -5.57 12.86
C PRO A 119 6.44 -5.25 12.49
N TYR A 120 6.97 -5.85 11.43
CA TYR A 120 8.35 -5.66 10.99
C TYR A 120 8.55 -4.46 10.04
N LEU A 121 7.46 -3.87 9.54
CA LEU A 121 7.51 -2.86 8.48
C LEU A 121 8.30 -1.61 8.89
N PHE A 122 8.14 -1.16 10.14
CA PHE A 122 8.83 0.02 10.66
C PHE A 122 10.36 -0.13 10.58
N GLU A 123 10.90 -1.18 11.22
CA GLU A 123 12.35 -1.40 11.28
C GLU A 123 12.91 -1.74 9.88
N ALA A 124 12.16 -2.47 9.05
CA ALA A 124 12.59 -2.82 7.71
C ALA A 124 12.73 -1.59 6.78
N VAL A 125 11.78 -0.65 6.82
CA VAL A 125 11.85 0.59 6.04
C VAL A 125 12.92 1.53 6.57
N GLU A 126 13.05 1.65 7.90
CA GLU A 126 14.15 2.41 8.52
C GLU A 126 15.51 1.88 8.06
N LYS A 127 15.71 0.56 8.09
CA LYS A 127 16.94 -0.08 7.67
C LYS A 127 17.24 0.14 6.18
N LEU A 128 16.25 -0.02 5.29
CA LEU A 128 16.42 0.26 3.86
C LEU A 128 16.83 1.71 3.60
N LEU A 129 16.13 2.67 4.25
CA LEU A 129 16.41 4.08 4.10
C LEU A 129 17.85 4.42 4.56
N ARG A 130 18.29 3.83 5.67
CA ARG A 130 19.66 4.00 6.17
C ARG A 130 20.72 3.47 5.21
N TYR A 131 20.52 2.29 4.63
CA TYR A 131 21.48 1.74 3.67
C TYR A 131 21.71 2.69 2.49
N LEU A 132 20.62 3.18 1.90
CA LEU A 132 20.69 4.11 0.77
C LEU A 132 21.30 5.45 1.18
N MET A 133 20.89 6.01 2.32
CA MET A 133 21.39 7.29 2.80
C MET A 133 22.88 7.25 3.17
N ASN A 134 23.38 6.15 3.76
CA ASN A 134 24.79 6.01 4.11
C ASN A 134 25.73 6.13 2.90
N ARG A 135 25.24 5.91 1.68
CA ARG A 135 26.03 6.06 0.44
C ARG A 135 26.32 7.50 0.06
N CYS A 136 25.49 8.46 0.49
CA CYS A 136 25.59 9.85 0.02
C CYS A 136 25.34 10.94 1.08
N VAL A 137 24.85 10.60 2.28
CA VAL A 137 24.56 11.53 3.38
C VAL A 137 25.71 11.56 4.37
N LYS A 138 25.98 12.72 4.97
CA LYS A 138 27.05 12.87 5.98
C LYS A 138 26.79 11.98 7.21
N PRO A 139 27.82 11.28 7.74
CA PRO A 139 27.68 10.40 8.90
C PRO A 139 27.08 11.09 10.14
N ASP A 140 27.36 12.37 10.36
CA ASP A 140 26.84 13.12 11.51
C ASP A 140 25.32 13.23 11.52
N LEU A 141 24.69 13.27 10.36
CA LEU A 141 23.23 13.32 10.23
C LEU A 141 22.57 11.95 10.39
N MET A 142 23.33 10.87 10.19
CA MET A 142 22.82 9.50 10.24
C MET A 142 22.63 8.94 11.66
N LYS A 143 22.97 9.73 12.69
CA LYS A 143 22.80 9.37 14.11
C LYS A 143 21.33 9.34 14.57
N CYS A 144 20.41 9.96 13.83
CA CYS A 144 18.99 9.98 14.16
C CYS A 144 18.29 8.65 13.80
N THR A 145 17.11 8.38 14.37
CA THR A 145 16.33 7.13 14.19
C THR A 145 14.87 7.37 13.84
N GLY A 146 14.25 6.37 13.22
CA GLY A 146 12.84 6.33 12.87
C GLY A 146 12.40 7.54 12.02
N PRO A 147 11.30 8.23 12.39
CA PRO A 147 10.77 9.35 11.62
C PRO A 147 11.74 10.51 11.42
N LYS A 148 12.77 10.66 12.27
CA LYS A 148 13.77 11.73 12.13
C LYS A 148 14.64 11.57 10.88
N LEU A 149 14.73 10.35 10.32
CA LEU A 149 15.41 10.14 9.04
C LEU A 149 14.67 10.82 7.88
N LEU A 150 13.37 11.02 8.02
CA LEU A 150 12.54 11.66 6.99
C LEU A 150 12.76 13.18 6.91
N SER A 151 13.34 13.80 7.95
CA SER A 151 13.60 15.25 7.95
C SER A 151 14.93 15.64 7.29
N ILE A 152 15.78 14.66 6.95
CA ILE A 152 17.05 14.91 6.29
C ILE A 152 16.76 15.24 4.82
N ASP A 153 16.96 16.51 4.45
CA ASP A 153 16.79 16.97 3.09
C ASP A 153 18.02 16.61 2.24
N THR A 154 17.85 15.62 1.36
CA THR A 154 18.90 15.15 0.45
C THR A 154 19.13 16.07 -0.75
N LYS A 155 18.33 17.14 -0.92
CA LYS A 155 18.55 18.15 -1.96
C LYS A 155 19.60 19.19 -1.54
N LYS A 156 19.80 19.38 -0.24
CA LYS A 156 20.80 20.33 0.27
C LYS A 156 22.19 19.73 0.21
N SER A 157 23.09 20.37 -0.53
CA SER A 157 24.49 19.94 -0.65
C SER A 157 25.22 19.90 0.70
N GLU A 158 24.80 20.70 1.68
CA GLU A 158 25.37 20.71 3.03
C GLU A 158 25.15 19.39 3.79
N ASN A 159 24.11 18.62 3.44
CA ASN A 159 23.78 17.35 4.08
C ASN A 159 24.50 16.15 3.42
N LEU A 160 25.07 16.36 2.24
CA LEU A 160 25.67 15.31 1.43
C LEU A 160 27.18 15.25 1.62
N ILE A 161 27.75 14.07 1.43
CA ILE A 161 29.19 13.91 1.30
C ILE A 161 29.67 14.47 -0.05
N LEU A 162 30.96 14.79 -0.12
CA LEU A 162 31.59 15.24 -1.36
C LEU A 162 31.43 14.18 -2.46
N SER A 163 31.19 14.60 -3.71
CA SER A 163 30.94 13.67 -4.83
C SER A 163 32.00 12.57 -4.93
N LYS A 164 33.28 12.91 -4.77
CA LYS A 164 34.40 11.96 -4.80
C LYS A 164 34.31 10.82 -3.75
N ASN A 165 33.56 11.02 -2.67
CA ASN A 165 33.43 10.08 -1.57
C ASN A 165 32.14 9.24 -1.64
N ILE A 166 31.31 9.45 -2.65
CA ILE A 166 30.06 8.68 -2.81
C ILE A 166 30.37 7.20 -2.94
N ASP A 167 29.62 6.39 -2.21
CA ASP A 167 29.71 4.95 -2.38
C ASP A 167 28.92 4.50 -3.61
N ILE A 168 29.63 4.38 -4.74
CA ILE A 168 29.13 3.83 -6.00
C ILE A 168 29.24 2.30 -6.09
N GLY A 169 29.73 1.63 -5.03
CA GLY A 169 29.91 0.18 -5.00
C GLY A 169 31.18 -0.31 -5.71
N PHE A 170 31.61 -1.53 -5.37
CA PHE A 170 32.87 -2.12 -5.85
C PHE A 170 32.87 -2.38 -7.36
N ALA A 171 31.79 -2.94 -7.91
CA ALA A 171 31.70 -3.27 -9.34
C ALA A 171 31.83 -2.01 -10.22
N THR A 172 31.14 -0.94 -9.84
CA THR A 172 31.19 0.36 -10.51
C THR A 172 32.57 0.99 -10.39
N LYS A 173 33.19 0.98 -9.20
CA LYS A 173 34.56 1.50 -8.99
C LYS A 173 35.57 0.79 -9.87
N ARG A 174 35.48 -0.54 -9.98
CA ARG A 174 36.35 -1.34 -10.85
C ARG A 174 36.19 -0.94 -12.31
N LEU A 175 34.96 -0.90 -12.82
CA LEU A 175 34.67 -0.51 -14.20
C LEU A 175 35.16 0.91 -14.51
N LEU A 176 34.96 1.86 -13.59
CA LEU A 176 35.39 3.25 -13.75
C LEU A 176 36.92 3.42 -13.76
N GLY A 177 37.64 2.47 -13.15
CA GLY A 177 39.11 2.42 -13.09
C GLY A 177 39.76 1.62 -14.23
N GLU A 178 38.98 1.04 -15.15
CA GLU A 178 39.53 0.27 -16.28
C GLU A 178 40.36 1.17 -17.22
N THR A 179 41.62 0.82 -17.43
CA THR A 179 42.57 1.60 -18.25
C THR A 179 42.40 1.39 -19.75
N ALA A 180 41.63 0.38 -20.16
CA ALA A 180 41.37 0.06 -21.57
C ALA A 180 40.56 1.14 -22.30
N ILE A 181 39.90 2.05 -21.57
CA ILE A 181 39.09 3.14 -22.12
C ILE A 181 39.54 4.45 -21.50
N THR A 182 39.97 5.40 -22.34
CA THR A 182 40.44 6.72 -21.88
C THR A 182 39.24 7.61 -21.49
N VAL A 183 38.78 7.48 -20.25
CA VAL A 183 37.74 8.34 -19.67
C VAL A 183 38.40 9.52 -18.95
N THR A 184 38.01 10.74 -19.29
CA THR A 184 38.54 11.96 -18.64
C THR A 184 38.05 12.07 -17.19
N GLU A 185 38.82 12.73 -16.33
CA GLU A 185 38.41 12.97 -14.92
C GLU A 185 37.09 13.76 -14.83
N ARG A 186 36.85 14.67 -15.80
CA ARG A 186 35.58 15.39 -15.91
C ARG A 186 34.40 14.43 -16.12
N GLN A 187 34.53 13.47 -17.04
CA GLN A 187 33.47 12.49 -17.32
C GLN A 187 33.22 11.56 -16.12
N LYS A 188 34.28 11.16 -15.40
CA LYS A 188 34.14 10.39 -14.15
C LYS A 188 33.37 11.17 -13.09
N LEU A 189 33.69 12.46 -12.91
CA LEU A 189 32.98 13.34 -11.96
C LEU A 189 31.52 13.56 -12.37
N GLU A 190 31.24 13.76 -13.66
CA GLU A 190 29.88 13.86 -14.20
C GLU A 190 29.08 12.58 -13.91
N PHE A 191 29.65 11.40 -14.17
CA PHE A 191 29.03 10.11 -13.83
C PHE A 191 28.73 9.97 -12.33
N ILE A 192 29.70 10.31 -11.46
CA ILE A 192 29.50 10.27 -10.00
C ILE A 192 28.38 11.24 -9.56
N HIS A 193 28.27 12.40 -10.22
CA HIS A 193 27.18 13.34 -9.97
C HIS A 193 25.82 12.74 -10.37
N GLU A 194 25.75 12.03 -11.49
CA GLU A 194 24.53 11.31 -11.90
C GLU A 194 24.15 10.23 -10.89
N CYS A 195 25.11 9.43 -10.41
CA CYS A 195 24.88 8.42 -9.36
C CYS A 195 24.31 9.06 -8.08
N ARG A 196 24.85 10.22 -7.68
CA ARG A 196 24.32 11.01 -6.56
C ARG A 196 22.88 11.46 -6.82
N SER A 197 22.61 11.97 -8.01
CA SER A 197 21.28 12.45 -8.39
C SER A 197 20.25 11.32 -8.33
N MET A 198 20.62 10.13 -8.81
CA MET A 198 19.78 8.93 -8.71
C MET A 198 19.49 8.55 -7.25
N LEU A 199 20.52 8.46 -6.40
CA LEU A 199 20.37 8.13 -4.98
C LEU A 199 19.47 9.14 -4.26
N THR A 200 19.77 10.43 -4.40
CA THR A 200 18.99 11.49 -3.73
C THR A 200 17.54 11.52 -4.20
N THR A 201 17.29 11.28 -5.50
CA THR A 201 15.93 11.15 -6.03
C THR A 201 15.19 9.94 -5.47
N MET A 202 15.86 8.78 -5.40
CA MET A 202 15.28 7.55 -4.84
C MET A 202 14.98 7.71 -3.35
N ILE A 203 15.92 8.26 -2.57
CA ILE A 203 15.74 8.54 -1.14
C ILE A 203 14.59 9.52 -0.94
N ALA A 204 14.53 10.62 -1.71
CA ALA A 204 13.44 11.58 -1.61
C ALA A 204 12.07 10.93 -1.89
N LYS A 205 11.99 10.00 -2.87
CA LYS A 205 10.77 9.25 -3.16
C LYS A 205 10.39 8.28 -2.04
N LEU A 206 11.37 7.59 -1.46
CA LEU A 206 11.15 6.73 -0.29
C LEU A 206 10.70 7.54 0.92
N GLN A 207 11.28 8.72 1.17
CA GLN A 207 10.87 9.63 2.23
C GLN A 207 9.45 10.18 1.97
N GLU A 208 9.11 10.54 0.73
CA GLU A 208 7.80 11.05 0.32
C GLU A 208 6.67 10.06 0.65
N LYS A 209 6.86 8.78 0.34
CA LYS A 209 5.87 7.71 0.51
C LYS A 209 6.15 6.78 1.70
N SER A 210 6.99 7.22 2.64
CA SER A 210 7.43 6.34 3.72
C SER A 210 6.31 6.02 4.70
N PRO A 211 6.08 4.73 5.02
CA PRO A 211 5.20 4.35 6.12
C PRO A 211 5.74 4.79 7.49
N LEU A 212 7.01 5.19 7.60
CA LEU A 212 7.58 5.77 8.84
C LEU A 212 6.88 7.09 9.26
N LYS A 213 6.15 7.74 8.34
CA LYS A 213 5.32 8.92 8.66
C LYS A 213 4.11 8.56 9.53
N GLN A 214 3.63 7.32 9.41
CA GLN A 214 2.41 6.87 10.02
C GLN A 214 2.67 6.42 11.45
N LYS A 215 1.97 7.02 12.41
CA LYS A 215 2.05 6.64 13.83
C LYS A 215 1.61 5.18 14.04
N ALA A 216 0.59 4.73 13.31
CA ALA A 216 0.12 3.35 13.34
C ALA A 216 1.24 2.35 13.02
N VAL A 217 2.04 2.57 11.98
CA VAL A 217 3.16 1.67 11.60
C VAL A 217 4.22 1.61 12.71
N ARG A 218 4.53 2.76 13.33
CA ARG A 218 5.40 2.80 14.51
C ARG A 218 4.77 2.05 15.69
N GLY A 219 3.46 2.18 15.89
CA GLY A 219 2.72 1.48 16.92
C GLY A 219 2.78 -0.04 16.72
N LEU A 220 2.52 -0.51 15.51
CA LEU A 220 2.54 -1.92 15.11
C LEU A 220 3.86 -2.63 15.41
N SER A 221 4.99 -1.91 15.36
CA SER A 221 6.30 -2.46 15.73
C SER A 221 6.46 -2.80 17.22
N SER A 222 5.47 -2.47 18.07
CA SER A 222 5.42 -3.06 19.41
C SER A 222 5.18 -4.56 19.37
N LEU A 223 4.59 -5.10 18.30
CA LEU A 223 4.37 -6.54 18.14
C LEU A 223 5.57 -7.26 17.50
N ASP A 224 6.70 -6.57 17.33
CA ASP A 224 7.94 -7.19 16.89
C ASP A 224 8.62 -7.89 18.10
N PRO A 225 8.84 -9.21 18.05
CA PRO A 225 9.53 -9.96 19.11
C PRO A 225 10.86 -9.33 19.54
N CYS A 226 11.65 -8.82 18.57
CA CYS A 226 12.93 -8.19 18.87
C CYS A 226 12.75 -6.94 19.73
N VAL A 227 11.72 -6.14 19.48
CA VAL A 227 11.43 -4.92 20.24
C VAL A 227 10.95 -5.28 21.66
N ILE A 228 10.12 -6.30 21.79
CA ILE A 228 9.61 -6.77 23.09
C ILE A 228 10.76 -7.32 23.95
N GLN A 229 11.60 -8.18 23.39
CA GLN A 229 12.67 -8.85 24.13
C GLN A 229 13.84 -7.93 24.51
N HIS A 230 14.20 -6.97 23.65
CA HIS A 230 15.37 -6.11 23.85
C HIS A 230 15.05 -4.71 24.36
N SER A 231 13.79 -4.26 24.22
CA SER A 231 13.39 -2.90 24.58
C SER A 231 11.92 -2.84 25.04
N PRO A 232 11.54 -3.55 26.12
CA PRO A 232 10.15 -3.70 26.55
C PRO A 232 9.47 -2.36 26.87
N GLN A 233 10.19 -1.38 27.42
CA GLN A 233 9.62 -0.04 27.67
C GLN A 233 9.29 0.70 26.37
N LEU A 234 10.11 0.51 25.32
CA LEU A 234 9.83 1.05 23.99
C LEU A 234 8.63 0.33 23.36
N ALA A 235 8.54 -0.99 23.52
CA ALA A 235 7.41 -1.79 23.05
C ALA A 235 6.09 -1.30 23.68
N GLN A 236 6.05 -1.13 25.00
CA GLN A 236 4.88 -0.61 25.74
C GLN A 236 4.47 0.79 25.27
N LYS A 237 5.44 1.68 25.07
CA LYS A 237 5.18 3.03 24.54
C LYS A 237 4.60 2.98 23.13
N ARG A 238 5.16 2.15 22.25
CA ARG A 238 4.68 1.96 20.87
C ARG A 238 3.28 1.35 20.86
N PHE A 239 3.00 0.37 21.72
CA PHE A 239 1.68 -0.25 21.84
C PHE A 239 0.62 0.74 22.33
N SER A 240 0.98 1.65 23.24
CA SER A 240 0.07 2.74 23.65
C SER A 240 -0.32 3.62 22.46
N PHE A 241 0.64 4.00 21.61
CA PHE A 241 0.33 4.72 20.37
C PHE A 241 -0.55 3.91 19.42
N LEU A 242 -0.34 2.59 19.33
CA LEU A 242 -1.17 1.71 18.50
C LEU A 242 -2.63 1.72 18.95
N LEU A 243 -2.86 1.60 20.27
CA LEU A 243 -4.21 1.64 20.84
C LEU A 243 -4.89 2.99 20.60
N GLU A 244 -4.17 4.10 20.76
CA GLU A 244 -4.68 5.44 20.43
C GLU A 244 -5.12 5.54 18.96
N GLU A 245 -4.29 5.06 18.03
CA GLU A 245 -4.61 5.12 16.59
C GLU A 245 -5.80 4.20 16.23
N LEU A 246 -5.89 3.01 16.82
CA LEU A 246 -7.03 2.10 16.61
C LEU A 246 -8.33 2.66 17.20
N ASN A 247 -8.27 3.30 18.37
CA ASN A 247 -9.42 3.93 19.01
C ASN A 247 -9.89 5.17 18.23
N HIS A 248 -8.97 6.04 17.81
CA HIS A 248 -9.31 7.19 16.95
C HIS A 248 -9.96 6.77 15.62
N ALA A 249 -9.61 5.59 15.10
CA ALA A 249 -10.24 5.01 13.92
C ALA A 249 -11.58 4.31 14.21
N ASN A 250 -12.07 4.32 15.46
CA ASN A 250 -13.24 3.59 15.95
C ASN A 250 -13.19 2.08 15.69
N ILE A 251 -11.99 1.50 15.61
CA ILE A 251 -11.79 0.05 15.40
C ILE A 251 -11.91 -0.71 16.74
N ILE A 252 -11.49 -0.07 17.84
CA ILE A 252 -11.63 -0.58 19.20
C ILE A 252 -12.26 0.50 20.09
N ASN A 253 -12.90 0.10 21.18
CA ASN A 253 -13.44 1.02 22.18
C ASN A 253 -12.47 1.25 23.35
N ASP A 254 -12.77 2.24 24.20
CA ASP A 254 -11.94 2.63 25.34
C ASP A 254 -11.69 1.49 26.34
N VAL A 255 -12.71 0.66 26.58
CA VAL A 255 -12.64 -0.46 27.53
C VAL A 255 -11.66 -1.53 27.02
N LEU A 256 -11.77 -1.89 25.75
CA LEU A 256 -10.88 -2.84 25.09
C LEU A 256 -9.45 -2.31 25.07
N ALA A 257 -9.26 -1.03 24.74
CA ALA A 257 -7.94 -0.39 24.72
C ALA A 257 -7.27 -0.42 26.11
N GLU A 258 -7.96 0.01 27.17
CA GLU A 258 -7.37 0.09 28.50
C GLU A 258 -7.05 -1.28 29.09
N ASN A 259 -7.89 -2.29 28.82
CA ASN A 259 -7.64 -3.67 29.23
C ASN A 259 -6.46 -4.27 28.45
N ALA A 260 -6.45 -4.16 27.12
CA ALA A 260 -5.35 -4.65 26.29
C ALA A 260 -4.01 -4.02 26.69
N LYS A 261 -3.99 -2.73 27.06
CA LYS A 261 -2.80 -2.03 27.55
C LYS A 261 -2.24 -2.66 28.83
N LYS A 262 -3.11 -2.99 29.79
CA LYS A 262 -2.72 -3.66 31.05
C LYS A 262 -2.19 -5.07 30.81
N GLU A 263 -2.87 -5.83 29.97
CA GLU A 263 -2.47 -7.19 29.60
C GLU A 263 -1.12 -7.19 28.85
N TYR A 264 -0.91 -6.23 27.95
CA TYR A 264 0.35 -6.08 27.23
C TYR A 264 1.51 -5.66 28.13
N LEU A 265 1.27 -4.80 29.13
CA LEU A 265 2.25 -4.46 30.15
C LEU A 265 2.70 -5.72 30.91
N HIS A 266 1.76 -6.58 31.29
CA HIS A 266 2.09 -7.85 31.92
C HIS A 266 2.92 -8.75 30.98
N PHE A 267 2.49 -8.89 29.72
CA PHE A 267 3.19 -9.67 28.70
C PHE A 267 4.64 -9.20 28.48
N CYS A 268 4.88 -7.90 28.38
CA CYS A 268 6.22 -7.33 28.21
C CYS A 268 7.13 -7.50 29.44
N ASN A 269 6.54 -7.76 30.61
CA ASN A 269 7.26 -7.95 31.87
C ASN A 269 7.45 -9.43 32.24
N LEU A 270 7.06 -10.36 31.37
CA LEU A 270 7.42 -11.77 31.51
C LEU A 270 8.94 -11.93 31.60
N LYS A 271 9.40 -13.01 32.26
CA LYS A 271 10.84 -13.26 32.37
C LYS A 271 11.45 -13.43 30.99
N LYS A 272 12.70 -12.99 30.84
CA LYS A 272 13.43 -13.11 29.57
C LYS A 272 13.44 -14.55 29.03
N SER A 273 13.58 -15.55 29.89
CA SER A 273 13.53 -16.97 29.52
C SER A 273 12.17 -17.39 28.95
N GLU A 274 11.07 -16.85 29.48
CA GLU A 274 9.72 -17.14 28.99
C GLU A 274 9.50 -16.50 27.61
N LEU A 275 9.87 -15.24 27.45
CA LEU A 275 9.82 -14.55 26.15
C LEU A 275 10.73 -15.21 25.11
N GLN A 276 11.88 -15.75 25.53
CA GLN A 276 12.77 -16.51 24.66
C GLN A 276 12.12 -17.81 24.20
N GLU A 277 11.45 -18.56 25.07
CA GLU A 277 10.74 -19.78 24.65
C GLU A 277 9.54 -19.47 23.75
N ILE A 278 8.77 -18.41 24.05
CA ILE A 278 7.63 -17.98 23.20
C ILE A 278 8.11 -17.61 21.79
N PHE A 279 9.17 -16.82 21.70
CA PHE A 279 9.67 -16.32 20.42
C PHE A 279 10.80 -17.16 19.82
N ARG A 280 11.14 -18.30 20.42
CA ARG A 280 12.12 -19.26 19.90
C ARG A 280 11.90 -19.63 18.43
N PRO A 281 10.65 -19.75 17.92
CA PRO A 281 10.43 -20.00 16.49
C PRO A 281 10.93 -18.86 15.59
N CYS A 282 10.94 -17.61 16.05
CA CYS A 282 11.46 -16.46 15.29
C CYS A 282 13.00 -16.46 15.20
N ASP A 283 13.69 -16.91 16.25
CA ASP A 283 15.16 -16.86 16.33
C ASP A 283 15.84 -17.87 15.39
N GLN A 284 15.13 -18.89 14.93
CA GLN A 284 15.69 -19.96 14.10
C GLN A 284 15.87 -19.56 12.63
N PHE A 285 15.58 -18.31 12.26
CA PHE A 285 15.53 -17.85 10.85
C PHE A 285 14.69 -18.78 9.96
N SER A 286 13.80 -19.57 10.56
CA SER A 286 12.85 -20.35 9.80
C SER A 286 11.66 -19.44 9.59
N ASP A 287 11.49 -19.00 8.35
CA ASP A 287 10.24 -18.43 7.87
C ASP A 287 9.16 -19.53 7.82
N GLU A 288 9.12 -20.46 8.77
CA GLU A 288 8.14 -21.55 8.84
C GLU A 288 6.93 -21.14 9.68
N VAL A 289 7.13 -20.43 10.79
CA VAL A 289 6.04 -20.05 11.71
C VAL A 289 5.77 -18.54 11.64
N GLY A 290 4.51 -18.14 11.41
CA GLY A 290 4.10 -16.74 11.40
C GLY A 290 3.81 -16.20 12.81
N LEU A 291 3.84 -14.87 12.98
CA LEU A 291 3.54 -14.22 14.26
C LEU A 291 2.11 -14.53 14.75
N ASP A 292 1.17 -14.71 13.83
CA ASP A 292 -0.20 -15.16 14.12
C ASP A 292 -0.21 -16.51 14.85
N THR A 293 0.56 -17.49 14.39
CA THR A 293 0.69 -18.79 15.05
C THR A 293 1.37 -18.67 16.40
N ILE A 294 2.43 -17.86 16.50
CA ILE A 294 3.20 -17.69 17.74
C ILE A 294 2.32 -17.03 18.81
N TYR A 295 1.77 -15.85 18.52
CA TYR A 295 0.85 -15.17 19.43
C TYR A 295 -0.39 -16.01 19.72
N GLY A 296 -0.96 -16.66 18.70
CA GLY A 296 -2.13 -17.52 18.87
C GLY A 296 -1.86 -18.67 19.84
N SER A 297 -0.71 -19.32 19.74
CA SER A 297 -0.34 -20.45 20.59
C SER A 297 -0.25 -20.11 22.08
N PHE A 298 0.04 -18.84 22.41
CA PHE A 298 0.23 -18.38 23.78
C PHE A 298 -0.96 -17.59 24.34
N LEU A 299 -1.68 -16.86 23.49
CA LEU A 299 -2.73 -15.94 23.94
C LEU A 299 -4.15 -16.52 23.78
N ILE A 300 -4.37 -17.47 22.87
CA ILE A 300 -5.72 -18.03 22.64
C ILE A 300 -6.15 -18.87 23.84
N GLY A 301 -7.35 -18.56 24.37
CA GLY A 301 -7.93 -19.30 25.50
C GLY A 301 -7.45 -18.83 26.87
N GLU A 302 -6.43 -17.98 26.92
CA GLU A 302 -5.91 -17.43 28.16
C GLU A 302 -6.74 -16.24 28.63
N ALA A 303 -7.42 -16.39 29.78
CA ALA A 303 -8.29 -15.35 30.33
C ALA A 303 -7.55 -14.03 30.61
N ASN A 304 -6.26 -14.12 30.94
CA ASN A 304 -5.40 -12.98 31.26
C ASN A 304 -4.94 -12.19 30.02
N TYR A 305 -5.20 -12.68 28.80
CA TYR A 305 -4.74 -12.08 27.55
C TYR A 305 -5.84 -11.92 26.49
N LYS A 306 -7.10 -12.03 26.91
CA LYS A 306 -8.26 -12.01 26.00
C LYS A 306 -8.31 -10.73 25.18
N HIS A 307 -8.15 -9.57 25.82
CA HIS A 307 -8.28 -8.26 25.18
C HIS A 307 -7.06 -7.96 24.31
N LEU A 308 -5.87 -8.35 24.78
CA LEU A 308 -4.64 -8.26 24.02
C LEU A 308 -4.72 -9.08 22.73
N TRP A 309 -5.21 -10.31 22.80
CA TRP A 309 -5.38 -11.14 21.61
C TRP A 309 -6.34 -10.52 20.60
N GLU A 310 -7.43 -9.90 21.06
CA GLU A 310 -8.38 -9.21 20.19
C GLU A 310 -7.72 -8.08 19.39
N VAL A 311 -6.91 -7.25 20.06
CA VAL A 311 -6.14 -6.18 19.40
C VAL A 311 -5.08 -6.74 18.46
N ILE A 312 -4.34 -7.77 18.87
CA ILE A 312 -3.29 -8.38 18.04
C ILE A 312 -3.89 -8.97 16.76
N LYS A 313 -5.03 -9.65 16.82
CA LYS A 313 -5.72 -10.17 15.63
C LYS A 313 -5.98 -9.06 14.60
N ILE A 314 -6.53 -7.94 15.05
CA ILE A 314 -6.80 -6.77 14.19
C ILE A 314 -5.51 -6.29 13.51
N CYS A 315 -4.40 -6.27 14.24
CA CYS A 315 -3.12 -5.79 13.73
C CYS A 315 -2.47 -6.76 12.73
N LEU A 316 -2.58 -8.08 12.96
CA LEU A 316 -1.94 -9.09 12.11
C LEU A 316 -2.69 -9.34 10.80
N VAL A 317 -3.96 -8.94 10.69
CA VAL A 317 -4.71 -9.00 9.42
C VAL A 317 -4.49 -7.78 8.51
N LEU A 318 -3.78 -6.76 8.99
CA LEU A 318 -3.47 -5.58 8.18
C LEU A 318 -2.53 -5.97 7.03
N SER A 319 -2.83 -5.46 5.83
CA SER A 319 -2.02 -5.68 4.64
C SER A 319 -0.64 -4.98 4.75
N HIS A 320 0.44 -5.75 4.61
CA HIS A 320 1.83 -5.26 4.65
C HIS A 320 2.51 -5.14 3.28
N GLY A 321 1.85 -5.56 2.20
CA GLY A 321 2.45 -5.55 0.87
C GLY A 321 1.48 -5.90 -0.23
N ASN A 322 1.94 -5.82 -1.48
CA ASN A 322 1.10 -6.07 -2.65
C ASN A 322 0.90 -7.56 -2.94
N ALA A 323 1.69 -8.45 -2.35
CA ALA A 323 1.67 -9.88 -2.69
C ALA A 323 0.30 -10.53 -2.46
N THR A 324 -0.38 -10.21 -1.36
CA THR A 324 -1.74 -10.72 -1.08
C THR A 324 -2.75 -10.22 -2.10
N VAL A 325 -2.65 -8.93 -2.48
CA VAL A 325 -3.55 -8.30 -3.45
C VAL A 325 -3.32 -8.86 -4.86
N GLU A 326 -2.05 -8.99 -5.27
CA GLU A 326 -1.66 -9.58 -6.55
C GLU A 326 -2.03 -11.07 -6.63
N GLY A 327 -1.86 -11.81 -5.53
CA GLY A 327 -2.35 -13.17 -5.38
C GLY A 327 -3.87 -13.24 -5.58
N GLY A 328 -4.61 -12.34 -4.94
CA GLY A 328 -6.06 -12.20 -5.13
C GLY A 328 -6.44 -11.91 -6.58
N PHE A 329 -5.72 -11.03 -7.28
CA PHE A 329 -5.95 -10.79 -8.71
C PHE A 329 -5.65 -12.01 -9.58
N SER A 330 -4.61 -12.77 -9.26
CA SER A 330 -4.26 -13.99 -9.98
C SER A 330 -5.36 -15.04 -9.85
N VAL A 331 -5.90 -15.23 -8.64
CA VAL A 331 -7.01 -16.17 -8.45
C VAL A 331 -8.30 -15.63 -9.08
N ASN A 332 -8.57 -14.34 -8.96
CA ASN A 332 -9.72 -13.75 -9.67
C ASN A 332 -9.61 -14.00 -11.17
N LYS A 333 -8.42 -13.82 -11.76
CA LYS A 333 -8.16 -14.08 -13.17
C LYS A 333 -8.43 -15.53 -13.58
N SER A 334 -8.16 -16.52 -12.71
CA SER A 334 -8.47 -17.92 -13.00
C SER A 334 -9.96 -18.25 -12.85
N LEU A 335 -10.70 -17.47 -12.07
CA LEU A 335 -12.16 -17.61 -11.88
C LEU A 335 -12.98 -16.86 -12.95
N LEU A 336 -12.40 -15.85 -13.61
CA LEU A 336 -13.12 -15.02 -14.57
C LEU A 336 -13.57 -15.81 -15.81
N VAL A 337 -14.86 -15.70 -16.12
CA VAL A 337 -15.48 -16.13 -17.38
C VAL A 337 -16.05 -14.90 -18.11
N GLU A 338 -16.12 -14.95 -19.44
CA GLU A 338 -16.72 -13.90 -20.25
C GLU A 338 -18.15 -13.56 -19.78
N ASN A 339 -18.50 -12.26 -19.82
CA ASN A 339 -19.81 -11.74 -19.46
C ASN A 339 -20.25 -11.96 -17.99
N MET A 340 -19.32 -12.16 -17.07
CA MET A 340 -19.65 -12.17 -15.63
C MET A 340 -19.88 -10.77 -15.06
N HIS A 341 -20.92 -10.64 -14.25
CA HIS A 341 -21.13 -9.47 -13.41
C HIS A 341 -20.28 -9.55 -12.13
N GLU A 342 -19.94 -8.40 -11.55
CA GLU A 342 -19.17 -8.28 -10.30
C GLU A 342 -19.73 -9.17 -9.18
N LYS A 343 -21.06 -9.19 -8.98
CA LYS A 343 -21.70 -10.05 -7.97
C LYS A 343 -21.41 -11.53 -8.17
N THR A 344 -21.30 -11.98 -9.42
CA THR A 344 -20.95 -13.37 -9.75
C THR A 344 -19.49 -13.67 -9.44
N VAL A 345 -18.59 -12.73 -9.73
CA VAL A 345 -17.16 -12.83 -9.37
C VAL A 345 -17.02 -12.98 -7.85
N ILE A 346 -17.68 -12.11 -7.08
CA ILE A 346 -17.66 -12.14 -5.61
C ILE A 346 -18.20 -13.49 -5.10
N ALA A 347 -19.34 -13.95 -5.61
CA ALA A 347 -19.92 -15.23 -5.19
C ALA A 347 -19.00 -16.43 -5.51
N GLN A 348 -18.39 -16.46 -6.69
CA GLN A 348 -17.42 -17.50 -7.04
C GLN A 348 -16.17 -17.44 -6.17
N ARG A 349 -15.70 -16.24 -5.83
CA ARG A 349 -14.56 -16.05 -4.93
C ARG A 349 -14.83 -16.62 -3.55
N HIS A 350 -16.01 -16.33 -2.97
CA HIS A 350 -16.42 -16.93 -1.70
C HIS A 350 -16.46 -18.47 -1.76
N ILE A 351 -17.02 -19.04 -2.83
CA ILE A 351 -17.07 -20.50 -3.00
C ILE A 351 -15.66 -21.09 -3.11
N HIS A 352 -14.77 -20.44 -3.88
CA HIS A 352 -13.39 -20.86 -4.03
C HIS A 352 -12.66 -20.86 -2.68
N ASP A 353 -12.79 -19.80 -1.90
CA ASP A 353 -12.10 -19.64 -0.62
C ASP A 353 -12.62 -20.66 0.40
N GLU A 354 -13.93 -20.93 0.45
CA GLU A 354 -14.53 -21.99 1.28
C GLU A 354 -14.03 -23.38 0.89
N ILE A 355 -13.94 -23.68 -0.42
CA ILE A 355 -13.38 -24.95 -0.91
C ILE A 355 -11.92 -25.10 -0.48
N GLN A 356 -11.15 -24.02 -0.57
CA GLN A 356 -9.74 -24.02 -0.19
C GLN A 356 -9.56 -24.23 1.32
N GLU A 357 -10.38 -23.56 2.14
CA GLU A 357 -10.40 -23.70 3.59
C GLU A 357 -10.78 -25.14 4.02
N ALA A 358 -11.77 -25.73 3.37
CA ALA A 358 -12.14 -27.13 3.60
C ALA A 358 -11.02 -28.13 3.21
N GLY A 359 -9.95 -27.69 2.52
CA GLY A 359 -8.90 -28.56 2.01
C GLY A 359 -9.31 -29.32 0.74
N GLY A 360 -10.27 -28.77 0.00
CA GLY A 360 -10.74 -29.30 -1.27
C GLY A 360 -12.20 -29.74 -1.26
N ILE A 361 -12.76 -29.90 -2.46
CA ILE A 361 -14.20 -30.10 -2.68
C ILE A 361 -14.78 -31.34 -1.99
N LYS A 362 -13.96 -32.36 -1.76
CA LYS A 362 -14.37 -33.63 -1.13
C LYS A 362 -14.63 -33.50 0.37
N ASN A 363 -14.08 -32.48 1.01
CA ASN A 363 -14.18 -32.28 2.46
C ASN A 363 -15.35 -31.36 2.83
N ILE A 364 -16.05 -30.80 1.84
CA ILE A 364 -17.20 -29.92 2.08
C ILE A 364 -18.37 -30.76 2.55
N HIS A 365 -18.86 -30.44 3.75
CA HIS A 365 -20.07 -31.04 4.27
C HIS A 365 -21.32 -30.39 3.63
N ILE A 366 -22.07 -31.16 2.85
CA ILE A 366 -23.31 -30.68 2.24
C ILE A 366 -24.40 -30.63 3.30
N SER A 367 -24.66 -29.43 3.83
CA SER A 367 -25.70 -29.21 4.83
C SER A 367 -27.11 -29.23 4.22
N LYS A 368 -28.12 -29.56 5.04
CA LYS A 368 -29.54 -29.45 4.64
C LYS A 368 -29.91 -28.02 4.20
N LYS A 369 -29.36 -27.01 4.87
CA LYS A 369 -29.53 -25.59 4.50
C LYS A 369 -29.06 -25.32 3.06
N MET A 370 -27.92 -25.88 2.65
CA MET A 370 -27.43 -25.75 1.26
C MET A 370 -28.38 -26.40 0.25
N LEU A 371 -28.90 -27.59 0.56
CA LEU A 371 -29.86 -28.28 -0.31
C LEU A 371 -31.16 -27.48 -0.48
N ASP A 372 -31.70 -26.95 0.61
CA ASP A 372 -32.89 -26.10 0.57
C ASP A 372 -32.62 -24.78 -0.15
N TYR A 373 -31.40 -24.23 -0.01
CA TYR A 373 -30.96 -23.08 -0.78
C TYR A 373 -30.96 -23.42 -2.28
N VAL A 374 -30.35 -24.52 -2.71
CA VAL A 374 -30.33 -24.91 -4.14
C VAL A 374 -31.75 -25.12 -4.69
N ARG A 375 -32.63 -25.78 -3.93
CA ARG A 375 -34.05 -25.98 -4.34
C ARG A 375 -34.77 -24.65 -4.60
N GLY A 376 -34.50 -23.62 -3.80
CA GLY A 376 -35.09 -22.28 -3.95
C GLY A 376 -34.40 -21.38 -4.98
N ALA A 377 -33.29 -21.80 -5.60
CA ALA A 377 -32.45 -20.92 -6.41
C ALA A 377 -33.18 -20.31 -7.62
N ARG A 378 -33.99 -21.12 -8.32
CA ARG A 378 -34.76 -20.65 -9.49
C ARG A 378 -35.78 -19.58 -9.12
N LYS A 379 -36.48 -19.76 -7.99
CA LYS A 379 -37.45 -18.78 -7.49
C LYS A 379 -36.77 -17.44 -7.20
N ARG A 380 -35.67 -17.47 -6.43
CA ARG A 380 -34.89 -16.26 -6.11
C ARG A 380 -34.31 -15.57 -7.34
N TYR A 381 -33.91 -16.34 -8.36
CA TYR A 381 -33.44 -15.77 -9.62
C TYR A 381 -34.56 -14.98 -10.34
N HIS A 382 -35.78 -15.54 -10.41
CA HIS A 382 -36.92 -14.83 -10.99
C HIS A 382 -37.30 -13.58 -10.19
N GLU A 383 -37.32 -13.66 -8.86
CA GLU A 383 -37.53 -12.50 -7.98
C GLU A 383 -36.49 -11.40 -8.23
N TYR A 384 -35.22 -11.77 -8.37
CA TYR A 384 -34.14 -10.84 -8.70
C TYR A 384 -34.32 -10.17 -10.06
N LEU A 385 -34.76 -10.91 -11.09
CA LEU A 385 -35.02 -10.36 -12.42
C LEU A 385 -36.16 -9.33 -12.40
N GLU A 386 -37.25 -9.62 -11.69
CA GLU A 386 -38.37 -8.68 -11.53
C GLU A 386 -37.92 -7.42 -10.78
N MET A 387 -37.17 -7.57 -9.69
CA MET A 387 -36.59 -6.44 -8.96
C MET A 387 -35.68 -5.60 -9.87
N LYS A 388 -34.83 -6.22 -10.70
CA LYS A 388 -33.98 -5.51 -11.67
C LYS A 388 -34.78 -4.74 -12.72
N LYS A 389 -35.89 -5.29 -13.17
CA LYS A 389 -36.80 -4.63 -14.12
C LYS A 389 -37.46 -3.41 -13.49
N GLN A 390 -37.89 -3.51 -12.23
CA GLN A 390 -38.46 -2.39 -11.47
C GLN A 390 -37.42 -1.30 -11.22
N GLU A 391 -36.22 -1.65 -10.74
CA GLU A 391 -35.11 -0.70 -10.54
C GLU A 391 -34.77 0.07 -11.82
N LYS A 392 -34.77 -0.60 -12.98
CA LYS A 392 -34.49 0.03 -14.27
C LYS A 392 -35.60 1.01 -14.65
N SER A 393 -36.86 0.61 -14.52
CA SER A 393 -38.02 1.47 -14.79
C SER A 393 -38.01 2.72 -13.91
N GLU A 394 -37.71 2.58 -12.61
CA GLU A 394 -37.60 3.71 -11.70
C GLU A 394 -36.43 4.64 -12.04
N LYS A 395 -35.27 4.09 -12.38
CA LYS A 395 -34.12 4.89 -12.83
C LYS A 395 -34.43 5.66 -14.10
N ASP A 396 -35.12 5.05 -15.06
CA ASP A 396 -35.51 5.69 -16.30
C ASP A 396 -36.53 6.82 -16.05
N LYS A 397 -37.50 6.60 -15.15
CA LYS A 397 -38.43 7.65 -14.68
C LYS A 397 -37.70 8.81 -14.03
N LYS A 398 -36.82 8.55 -13.04
CA LYS A 398 -36.01 9.57 -12.37
C LYS A 398 -35.12 10.35 -13.36
N LYS A 399 -34.55 9.66 -14.35
CA LYS A 399 -33.73 10.30 -15.39
C LYS A 399 -34.57 11.19 -16.31
N ALA A 400 -35.78 10.76 -16.66
CA ALA A 400 -36.71 11.57 -17.44
C ALA A 400 -37.17 12.81 -16.67
N GLU A 401 -37.50 12.67 -15.38
CA GLU A 401 -37.86 13.79 -14.50
C GLU A 401 -36.71 14.77 -14.33
N LYS A 402 -35.49 14.27 -14.08
CA LYS A 402 -34.29 15.12 -14.00
C LYS A 402 -34.08 15.93 -15.28
N ARG A 403 -34.25 15.31 -16.46
CA ARG A 403 -34.15 16.03 -17.74
C ARG A 403 -35.21 17.12 -17.88
N LYS A 404 -36.44 16.87 -17.43
CA LYS A 404 -37.52 17.90 -17.45
C LYS A 404 -37.17 19.07 -16.52
N LEU A 405 -36.69 18.79 -15.31
CA LEU A 405 -36.25 19.81 -14.37
C LEU A 405 -35.05 20.60 -14.92
N ASP A 406 -34.06 19.94 -15.50
CA ASP A 406 -32.89 20.61 -16.10
C ASP A 406 -33.30 21.57 -17.24
N ILE A 407 -34.33 21.23 -18.03
CA ILE A 407 -34.89 22.12 -19.05
C ILE A 407 -35.57 23.32 -18.39
N GLN A 408 -36.46 23.09 -17.41
CA GLN A 408 -37.15 24.17 -16.70
C GLN A 408 -36.18 25.14 -16.00
N VAL A 409 -35.11 24.63 -15.40
CA VAL A 409 -34.08 25.46 -14.77
C VAL A 409 -33.41 26.35 -15.81
N LYS A 410 -33.03 25.81 -16.98
CA LYS A 410 -32.42 26.60 -18.05
C LYS A 410 -33.36 27.67 -18.61
N ASP A 411 -34.64 27.35 -18.76
CA ASP A 411 -35.65 28.30 -19.25
C ASP A 411 -35.80 29.46 -18.26
N LEU A 412 -35.94 29.16 -16.96
CA LEU A 412 -36.04 30.17 -15.90
C LEU A 412 -34.76 31.00 -15.73
N GLU A 413 -33.58 30.40 -15.86
CA GLU A 413 -32.31 31.13 -15.88
C GLU A 413 -32.21 32.09 -17.07
N GLY A 414 -32.70 31.65 -18.24
CA GLY A 414 -32.81 32.48 -19.44
C GLY A 414 -33.75 33.66 -19.24
N GLU A 415 -34.94 33.43 -18.67
CA GLU A 415 -35.89 34.49 -18.32
C GLU A 415 -35.31 35.47 -17.30
N ARG A 416 -34.67 34.97 -16.23
CA ARG A 416 -34.00 35.80 -15.22
C ARG A 416 -32.96 36.71 -15.86
N LYS A 417 -32.15 36.20 -16.78
CA LYS A 417 -31.12 36.98 -17.48
C LYS A 417 -31.73 38.09 -18.34
N LYS A 418 -32.80 37.79 -19.08
CA LYS A 418 -33.53 38.79 -19.88
C LYS A 418 -34.12 39.89 -18.99
N LEU A 419 -34.71 39.50 -17.87
CA LEU A 419 -35.32 40.44 -16.92
C LEU A 419 -34.26 41.34 -16.26
N MET A 420 -33.10 40.77 -15.92
CA MET A 420 -31.95 41.51 -15.37
C MET A 420 -31.39 42.54 -16.36
N MET A 421 -31.26 42.19 -17.64
CA MET A 421 -30.84 43.13 -18.68
C MET A 421 -31.85 44.28 -18.83
N ALA A 422 -33.15 43.96 -18.91
CA ALA A 422 -34.19 44.98 -19.01
C ALA A 422 -34.25 45.90 -17.78
N THR A 423 -33.95 45.41 -16.58
CA THR A 423 -33.86 46.26 -15.39
C THR A 423 -32.63 47.16 -15.39
N GLU A 424 -31.49 46.69 -15.93
CA GLU A 424 -30.28 47.52 -16.02
C GLU A 424 -30.46 48.62 -17.06
N GLU A 425 -31.04 48.32 -18.22
CA GLU A 425 -31.37 49.33 -19.25
C GLU A 425 -32.28 50.43 -18.69
N LYS A 426 -33.30 50.06 -17.90
CA LYS A 426 -34.16 51.03 -17.21
C LYS A 426 -33.40 51.85 -16.17
N ARG A 427 -32.48 51.22 -15.44
CA ARG A 427 -31.66 51.88 -14.43
C ARG A 427 -30.74 52.92 -15.06
N GLU A 428 -30.05 52.56 -16.15
CA GLU A 428 -29.20 53.48 -16.90
C GLU A 428 -30.00 54.67 -17.46
N ALA A 429 -31.21 54.42 -17.98
CA ALA A 429 -32.09 55.49 -18.45
C ALA A 429 -32.47 56.48 -17.34
N ILE A 430 -32.83 55.97 -16.15
CA ILE A 430 -33.13 56.80 -14.97
C ILE A 430 -31.90 57.58 -14.51
N ASP A 431 -30.72 56.97 -14.53
CA ASP A 431 -29.46 57.63 -14.14
C ASP A 431 -29.09 58.78 -15.08
N VAL A 432 -29.30 58.61 -16.40
CA VAL A 432 -29.12 59.68 -17.39
C VAL A 432 -30.08 60.85 -17.11
N GLU A 433 -31.37 60.57 -16.88
CA GLU A 433 -32.37 61.59 -16.58
C GLU A 433 -32.06 62.33 -15.28
N LEU A 434 -31.63 61.61 -14.23
CA LEU A 434 -31.15 62.20 -12.98
C LEU A 434 -29.93 63.11 -13.19
N GLN A 435 -28.99 62.73 -14.05
CA GLN A 435 -27.82 63.58 -14.36
C GLN A 435 -28.22 64.85 -15.10
N GLU A 436 -29.14 64.77 -16.06
CA GLU A 436 -29.67 65.94 -16.77
C GLU A 436 -30.39 66.89 -15.81
N LEU A 437 -31.24 66.35 -14.93
CA LEU A 437 -31.93 67.13 -13.90
C LEU A 437 -30.95 67.78 -12.92
N LYS A 438 -29.90 67.07 -12.48
CA LYS A 438 -28.84 67.63 -11.63
C LYS A 438 -28.05 68.74 -12.33
N LYS A 439 -27.75 68.60 -13.63
CA LYS A 439 -27.11 69.67 -14.42
C LYS A 439 -28.00 70.90 -14.52
N LYS A 440 -29.30 70.72 -14.80
CA LYS A 440 -30.28 71.82 -14.82
C LYS A 440 -30.40 72.49 -13.44
N GLN A 441 -30.43 71.70 -12.37
CA GLN A 441 -30.44 72.21 -11.00
C GLN A 441 -29.17 73.02 -10.68
N ALA A 442 -27.99 72.53 -11.09
CA ALA A 442 -26.72 73.23 -10.90
C ALA A 442 -26.61 74.53 -11.72
N SER A 443 -27.36 74.67 -12.82
CA SER A 443 -27.43 75.93 -13.60
C SER A 443 -28.44 76.95 -13.05
N LEU A 444 -29.25 76.58 -12.05
CA LEU A 444 -30.22 77.46 -11.38
C LEU A 444 -29.67 78.08 -10.09
N TYR A 445 -28.45 77.70 -9.69
CA TYR A 445 -27.64 78.32 -8.63
C TYR A 445 -26.42 78.98 -9.28
#